data_AF-A0A2P5CWP8-F1
#
_entry.id   AF-A0A2P5CWP8-F1
#
_cell.length_a   1.000
_cell.length_b   1.000
_cell.length_c   1.000
_cell.angle_alpha   90.00
_cell.angle_beta   90.00
_cell.angle_gamma   90.00
#
_symmetry.space_group_name_H-M   'P 1'
#
loop_
_entity.id
_entity.type
_entity.pdbx_description
1 polymer ?
#
loop_
_entity_poly.entity_id
_entity_poly.type
_entity_poly.pdbx_seq_one_letter_code
_entity_poly.pdbx_strand_id
1 'polypeptide(L)'
;MLSSAFASTITLDRKTEGRKPRSGGLGWAAMEVATSCCKPSPFLPKFQTHFRSGRSQFREVIGSSVQGARVTALFWVPKTVAEPRQLDFSLGNYALAGSSPEGVSGDEKKPKVISISVLSSISEVSSGDWDACTRDATGPEKFNPFLTHGFLSSLEESGSAVKETGWMPRHIIAKDETENILGVVPLYLKSHSYGEFVFDHSWADAYYSFGSRYYPKLQCCVPFTPVTGPRILVRNTSFRDQVFEIMISALKDLTVKSQLSSLHITFPSKNDWRKLSEKGFLQRIGMQYHWKNLNYKR
;
A
#
# COMPACT_ATOMS: atom_id res chain seq x y z
N MET A 1 -19.18 -2.62 19.25
CA MET A 1 -19.24 -3.43 18.02
C MET A 1 -19.45 -2.48 16.85
N LEU A 2 -18.41 -2.28 16.03
CA LEU A 2 -18.41 -1.79 14.65
C LEU A 2 -16.93 -1.63 14.28
N SER A 3 -16.31 -2.76 13.93
CA SER A 3 -14.95 -2.87 13.42
C SER A 3 -15.12 -3.53 12.06
N SER A 4 -15.26 -2.72 11.01
CA SER A 4 -15.37 -3.21 9.64
C SER A 4 -14.02 -3.03 8.96
N ALA A 5 -13.55 -4.12 8.37
CA ALA A 5 -12.17 -4.35 8.07
C ALA A 5 -12.12 -5.09 6.74
N PHE A 6 -11.53 -4.48 5.71
CA PHE A 6 -11.64 -5.00 4.35
C PHE A 6 -10.31 -4.97 3.51
N ALA A 7 -9.77 -6.10 2.99
CA ALA A 7 -8.81 -6.28 1.84
C ALA A 7 -9.13 -6.85 0.43
N SER A 8 -9.24 -5.97 -0.57
CA SER A 8 -8.52 -6.07 -1.83
C SER A 8 -7.24 -5.24 -1.68
N THR A 9 -6.83 -5.07 -0.41
CA THR A 9 -6.01 -4.04 0.20
C THR A 9 -5.90 -4.40 1.67
N ILE A 10 -4.91 -5.19 2.06
CA ILE A 10 -4.82 -5.47 3.49
C ILE A 10 -4.49 -4.16 4.22
N THR A 11 -5.09 -3.90 5.37
CA THR A 11 -4.63 -2.88 6.30
C THR A 11 -4.45 -3.57 7.65
N LEU A 12 -3.24 -3.56 8.21
CA LEU A 12 -3.09 -3.73 9.67
C LEU A 12 -3.20 -2.32 10.26
N ASP A 13 -4.29 -2.04 10.99
CA ASP A 13 -4.50 -0.75 11.63
C ASP A 13 -3.85 -0.72 13.01
N ARG A 14 -3.03 0.31 13.28
CA ARG A 14 -2.41 0.53 14.58
C ARG A 14 -3.46 1.08 15.52
N LYS A 15 -3.97 0.26 16.44
CA LYS A 15 -4.81 0.73 17.57
C LYS A 15 -4.10 1.89 18.27
N THR A 16 -4.66 3.09 18.13
CA THR A 16 -4.31 4.23 18.95
C THR A 16 -4.97 4.06 20.33
N GLU A 17 -4.17 3.94 21.39
CA GLU A 17 -4.67 4.08 22.76
C GLU A 17 -5.13 5.52 22.96
N GLY A 18 -6.43 5.74 22.85
CA GLY A 18 -7.07 7.01 23.19
C GLY A 18 -6.99 7.29 24.69
N ARG A 19 -6.46 8.47 25.06
CA ARG A 19 -6.65 9.06 26.38
C ARG A 19 -8.15 9.13 26.68
N LYS A 20 -8.59 8.51 27.79
CA LYS A 20 -9.94 8.68 28.36
C LYS A 20 -10.23 10.17 28.62
N PRO A 21 -11.34 10.73 28.15
CA PRO A 21 -11.92 11.91 28.79
C PRO A 21 -12.64 11.47 30.06
N ARG A 22 -12.56 12.33 31.09
CA ARG A 22 -13.24 12.17 32.37
C ARG A 22 -14.76 12.15 32.18
N SER A 23 -15.38 11.34 33.03
CA SER A 23 -16.81 11.07 33.20
C SER A 23 -17.71 12.31 33.27
N GLY A 24 -18.83 12.24 32.56
CA GLY A 24 -20.06 13.00 32.79
C GLY A 24 -21.17 12.36 31.97
N GLY A 25 -22.08 11.65 32.61
CA GLY A 25 -23.08 10.81 31.95
C GLY A 25 -24.24 11.59 31.31
N LEU A 26 -24.88 10.97 30.32
CA LEU A 26 -26.34 10.83 30.19
C LEU A 26 -26.67 10.03 28.91
N GLY A 27 -27.61 9.09 29.03
CA GLY A 27 -28.62 8.74 28.00
C GLY A 27 -28.17 8.11 26.68
N TRP A 28 -28.46 6.81 26.52
CA TRP A 28 -28.49 6.15 25.22
C TRP A 28 -29.66 6.64 24.37
N ALA A 29 -29.40 7.01 23.11
CA ALA A 29 -30.41 7.10 22.06
C ALA A 29 -29.83 6.53 20.76
N ALA A 30 -30.46 5.46 20.27
CA ALA A 30 -30.26 4.91 18.94
C ALA A 30 -30.82 5.90 17.90
N MET A 31 -30.14 6.09 16.77
CA MET A 31 -30.65 6.89 15.66
C MET A 31 -30.55 6.09 14.37
N GLU A 32 -31.72 5.68 13.88
CA GLU A 32 -31.97 5.13 12.55
C GLU A 32 -31.66 6.19 11.48
N VAL A 33 -31.04 5.77 10.38
CA VAL A 33 -30.81 6.62 9.21
C VAL A 33 -32.07 6.58 8.34
N ALA A 34 -32.88 7.64 8.43
CA ALA A 34 -33.96 7.89 7.49
C ALA A 34 -33.41 8.52 6.21
N THR A 35 -33.61 7.84 5.07
CA THR A 35 -33.41 8.36 3.72
C THR A 35 -34.42 9.44 3.42
N SER A 36 -33.97 10.70 3.27
CA SER A 36 -34.81 11.80 2.79
C SER A 36 -34.33 12.27 1.42
N CYS A 37 -35.12 11.95 0.40
CA CYS A 37 -35.02 12.48 -0.95
C CYS A 37 -35.43 13.95 -0.96
N CYS A 38 -34.50 14.86 -1.25
CA CYS A 38 -34.83 16.28 -1.46
C CYS A 38 -35.48 16.49 -2.84
N LYS A 39 -36.70 17.03 -2.86
CA LYS A 39 -37.40 17.56 -4.04
C LYS A 39 -36.99 19.03 -4.28
N PRO A 40 -37.03 19.53 -5.54
CA PRO A 40 -36.51 20.85 -5.90
C PRO A 40 -37.47 21.99 -5.53
N SER A 41 -36.92 23.13 -5.15
CA SER A 41 -37.67 24.37 -4.86
C SER A 41 -37.91 25.19 -6.15
N PRO A 42 -39.07 25.84 -6.31
CA PRO A 42 -39.40 26.67 -7.47
C PRO A 42 -39.19 28.15 -7.13
N PHE A 43 -38.44 28.93 -7.92
CA PHE A 43 -38.64 30.38 -8.05
C PHE A 43 -37.91 30.89 -9.30
N LEU A 44 -38.68 31.27 -10.31
CA LEU A 44 -38.28 32.09 -11.46
C LEU A 44 -38.84 33.50 -11.26
N PRO A 45 -38.16 34.53 -11.78
CA PRO A 45 -38.87 35.54 -12.54
C PRO A 45 -38.32 35.65 -13.97
N LYS A 46 -39.26 35.70 -14.92
CA LYS A 46 -39.03 36.05 -16.33
C LYS A 46 -38.69 37.54 -16.43
N PHE A 47 -37.73 37.92 -17.28
CA PHE A 47 -37.82 39.17 -18.02
C PHE A 47 -37.27 39.02 -19.45
N GLN A 48 -37.96 39.71 -20.35
CA GLN A 48 -37.94 39.58 -21.80
C GLN A 48 -36.68 40.16 -22.45
N THR A 49 -36.37 39.59 -23.62
CA THR A 49 -35.40 40.07 -24.59
C THR A 49 -35.83 41.37 -25.25
N HIS A 50 -34.93 42.37 -25.28
CA HIS A 50 -34.93 43.39 -26.33
C HIS A 50 -33.52 43.62 -26.86
N PHE A 51 -33.38 43.32 -28.15
CA PHE A 51 -32.23 43.60 -28.99
C PHE A 51 -32.13 45.10 -29.25
N ARG A 52 -30.97 45.73 -29.03
CA ARG A 52 -30.64 46.99 -29.71
C ARG A 52 -29.13 47.14 -29.93
N SER A 53 -28.81 47.22 -31.22
CA SER A 53 -27.57 47.70 -31.81
C SER A 53 -27.25 49.13 -31.36
N GLY A 54 -25.98 49.40 -31.05
CA GLY A 54 -25.49 50.74 -30.75
C GLY A 54 -23.96 50.79 -30.70
N ARG A 55 -23.36 51.27 -31.80
CA ARG A 55 -21.95 51.71 -31.86
C ARG A 55 -21.67 52.73 -30.76
N SER A 56 -20.53 52.60 -30.09
CA SER A 56 -19.98 53.65 -29.24
C SER A 56 -18.55 53.96 -29.69
N GLN A 57 -18.37 55.17 -30.24
CA GLN A 57 -17.09 55.87 -30.27
C GLN A 57 -16.96 56.57 -28.92
N PHE A 58 -15.89 56.32 -28.16
CA PHE A 58 -15.45 57.27 -27.16
C PHE A 58 -13.93 57.42 -27.17
N ARG A 59 -13.59 58.68 -26.95
CA ARG A 59 -12.34 59.43 -27.13
C ARG A 59 -11.48 59.31 -25.87
N GLU A 60 -10.17 59.30 -26.05
CA GLU A 60 -9.18 59.47 -24.96
C GLU A 60 -9.44 60.78 -24.19
N VAL A 61 -9.22 60.79 -22.88
CA VAL A 61 -7.99 61.25 -22.19
C VAL A 61 -8.31 61.33 -20.69
N ILE A 62 -7.33 60.91 -19.87
CA ILE A 62 -6.85 61.51 -18.60
C ILE A 62 -6.48 60.38 -17.63
N GLY A 63 -5.19 60.33 -17.32
CA GLY A 63 -4.55 59.28 -16.55
C GLY A 63 -4.98 59.20 -15.09
N SER A 64 -4.86 57.99 -14.57
CA SER A 64 -4.63 57.75 -13.15
C SER A 64 -3.59 56.64 -13.02
N SER A 65 -2.64 56.87 -12.12
CA SER A 65 -1.59 55.93 -11.74
C SER A 65 -2.23 54.67 -11.17
N VAL A 66 -2.13 53.55 -11.88
CA VAL A 66 -2.47 52.23 -11.34
C VAL A 66 -1.20 51.65 -10.73
N GLN A 67 -1.08 51.76 -9.41
CA GLN A 67 -0.17 50.92 -8.64
C GLN A 67 -0.59 49.46 -8.86
N GLY A 68 0.27 48.69 -9.53
CA GLY A 68 0.08 47.26 -9.68
C GLY A 68 0.13 46.58 -8.31
N ALA A 69 -1.05 46.25 -7.76
CA ALA A 69 -1.15 45.40 -6.60
C ALA A 69 -0.68 43.99 -6.97
N ARG A 70 0.56 43.63 -6.58
CA ARG A 70 1.03 42.23 -6.60
C ARG A 70 0.27 41.47 -5.52
N VAL A 71 -0.78 40.76 -5.92
CA VAL A 71 -1.37 39.71 -5.09
C VAL A 71 -0.33 38.61 -4.96
N THR A 72 0.36 38.57 -3.82
CA THR A 72 1.26 37.48 -3.49
C THR A 72 0.41 36.42 -2.82
N ALA A 73 0.15 35.34 -3.54
CA ALA A 73 -0.54 34.21 -2.97
C ALA A 73 0.39 33.55 -1.93
N LEU A 74 0.05 33.68 -0.65
CA LEU A 74 0.70 32.96 0.45
C LEU A 74 0.23 31.50 0.41
N PHE A 75 0.64 30.76 -0.61
CA PHE A 75 0.49 29.32 -0.62
C PHE A 75 1.70 28.68 0.05
N TRP A 76 1.42 27.94 1.12
CA TRP A 76 2.29 26.98 1.78
C TRP A 76 3.54 27.55 2.46
N VAL A 77 3.42 27.78 3.77
CA VAL A 77 4.54 27.55 4.69
C VAL A 77 5.07 26.13 4.41
N PRO A 78 6.39 25.91 4.22
CA PRO A 78 6.93 24.58 4.14
C PRO A 78 6.62 23.87 5.45
N LYS A 79 5.64 22.95 5.44
CA LYS A 79 5.51 22.00 6.55
C LYS A 79 6.83 21.25 6.59
N THR A 80 7.50 21.32 7.73
CA THR A 80 8.74 20.61 8.05
C THR A 80 8.71 19.24 7.40
N VAL A 81 9.50 19.07 6.34
CA VAL A 81 9.72 17.76 5.73
C VAL A 81 10.41 16.96 6.83
N ALA A 82 9.69 15.99 7.40
CA ALA A 82 10.27 15.12 8.41
C ALA A 82 11.44 14.40 7.75
N GLU A 83 12.65 14.61 8.29
CA GLU A 83 13.82 13.84 7.93
C GLU A 83 13.48 12.35 8.03
N PRO A 84 13.71 11.55 6.97
CA PRO A 84 13.44 10.13 7.02
C PRO A 84 14.34 9.52 8.10
N ARG A 85 13.73 9.06 9.20
CA ARG A 85 14.43 8.26 10.21
C ARG A 85 15.07 7.08 9.50
N GLN A 86 16.39 6.92 9.66
CA GLN A 86 17.07 5.70 9.25
C GLN A 86 16.38 4.53 9.93
N LEU A 87 15.81 3.66 9.11
CA LEU A 87 15.18 2.43 9.53
C LEU A 87 16.28 1.42 9.77
N ASP A 88 16.24 0.76 10.93
CA ASP A 88 17.06 -0.41 11.17
C ASP A 88 16.69 -1.48 10.14
N PHE A 89 17.66 -1.87 9.33
CA PHE A 89 17.49 -2.80 8.21
C PHE A 89 17.45 -4.26 8.67
N SER A 90 17.72 -4.55 9.96
CA SER A 90 17.56 -5.88 10.53
C SER A 90 16.23 -6.00 11.28
N LEU A 91 15.38 -6.94 10.86
CA LEU A 91 14.11 -7.22 11.53
C LEU A 91 14.22 -8.27 12.64
N GLY A 92 15.39 -8.88 12.79
CA GLY A 92 15.72 -9.84 13.85
C GLY A 92 15.93 -11.27 13.36
N ASN A 93 16.24 -12.14 14.32
CA ASN A 93 16.47 -13.57 14.13
C ASN A 93 15.27 -14.39 14.67
N TYR A 94 14.89 -15.43 13.94
CA TYR A 94 13.75 -16.29 14.24
C TYR A 94 14.20 -17.76 14.26
N ALA A 95 13.72 -18.57 15.20
CA ALA A 95 14.04 -19.98 15.25
C ALA A 95 13.00 -20.80 14.45
N LEU A 96 13.48 -21.73 13.61
CA LEU A 96 12.66 -22.76 12.99
C LEU A 96 12.49 -23.95 13.94
N ALA A 97 11.25 -24.37 14.14
CA ALA A 97 10.95 -25.62 14.83
C ALA A 97 11.05 -26.79 13.84
N GLY A 98 11.83 -27.83 14.18
CA GLY A 98 11.83 -29.05 13.38
C GLY A 98 10.46 -29.73 13.45
N SER A 99 9.81 -29.98 12.31
CA SER A 99 8.72 -30.96 12.25
C SER A 99 9.33 -32.35 12.09
N SER A 100 9.12 -33.22 13.07
CA SER A 100 9.49 -34.64 12.96
C SER A 100 8.42 -35.40 12.19
N PRO A 101 8.75 -36.11 11.10
CA PRO A 101 8.07 -37.36 10.78
C PRO A 101 8.58 -38.42 11.76
N GLU A 102 7.69 -39.20 12.34
CA GLU A 102 8.05 -40.27 13.27
C GLU A 102 9.05 -41.26 12.62
N GLY A 103 10.16 -41.47 13.32
CA GLY A 103 11.08 -42.59 13.12
C GLY A 103 12.20 -42.38 12.10
N VAL A 104 13.31 -41.75 12.52
CA VAL A 104 14.70 -42.28 12.42
C VAL A 104 15.57 -41.55 13.45
N SER A 105 16.35 -42.33 14.19
CA SER A 105 17.29 -41.95 15.25
C SER A 105 18.45 -41.07 14.79
N GLY A 106 18.85 -40.12 15.66
CA GLY A 106 20.26 -39.75 15.82
C GLY A 106 20.78 -38.58 14.99
N ASP A 107 20.23 -37.38 15.22
CA ASP A 107 21.01 -36.14 15.23
C ASP A 107 20.18 -35.10 16.00
N GLU A 108 20.74 -34.54 17.08
CA GLU A 108 20.13 -33.39 17.74
C GLU A 108 20.06 -32.24 16.73
N LYS A 109 18.92 -32.11 16.02
CA LYS A 109 18.67 -31.01 15.10
C LYS A 109 18.64 -29.71 15.89
N LYS A 110 19.78 -29.02 15.96
CA LYS A 110 19.85 -27.63 16.42
C LYS A 110 18.76 -26.82 15.72
N PRO A 111 18.05 -25.95 16.43
CA PRO A 111 17.06 -25.08 15.82
C PRO A 111 17.75 -24.22 14.76
N LYS A 112 17.30 -24.29 13.52
CA LYS A 112 17.84 -23.44 12.44
C LYS A 112 17.36 -22.02 12.66
N VAL A 113 18.28 -21.07 12.73
CA VAL A 113 17.95 -19.65 12.82
C VAL A 113 17.74 -19.05 11.42
N ILE A 114 16.72 -18.19 11.30
CA ILE A 114 16.44 -17.38 10.12
C ILE A 114 16.67 -15.92 10.48
N SER A 115 17.47 -15.23 9.67
CA SER A 115 17.62 -13.78 9.71
C SER A 115 16.68 -13.12 8.70
N ILE A 116 15.98 -12.05 9.12
CA ILE A 116 15.17 -11.23 8.23
C ILE A 116 15.81 -9.84 8.11
N SER A 117 16.02 -9.38 6.87
CA SER A 117 16.53 -8.05 6.58
C SER A 117 15.71 -7.32 5.50
N VAL A 118 15.80 -6.00 5.52
CA VAL A 118 15.18 -5.09 4.56
C VAL A 118 16.26 -4.57 3.61
N LEU A 119 16.06 -4.75 2.32
CA LEU A 119 16.92 -4.21 1.26
C LEU A 119 16.44 -2.84 0.83
N SER A 120 17.37 -1.94 0.54
CA SER A 120 17.04 -0.59 0.07
C SER A 120 16.85 -0.51 -1.45
N SER A 121 17.30 -1.53 -2.17
CA SER A 121 17.20 -1.72 -3.62
C SER A 121 17.15 -3.21 -3.96
N ILE A 122 16.50 -3.58 -5.07
CA ILE A 122 16.53 -4.95 -5.59
C ILE A 122 17.93 -5.40 -6.02
N SER A 123 18.84 -4.46 -6.31
CA SER A 123 20.23 -4.77 -6.67
C SER A 123 21.07 -5.35 -5.54
N GLU A 124 20.60 -5.29 -4.29
CA GLU A 124 21.30 -5.85 -3.11
C GLU A 124 21.18 -7.37 -2.98
N VAL A 125 20.35 -8.00 -3.83
CA VAL A 125 20.18 -9.46 -3.89
C VAL A 125 20.43 -9.94 -5.31
N SER A 126 21.06 -11.12 -5.43
CA SER A 126 21.34 -11.69 -6.74
C SER A 126 20.03 -12.03 -7.46
N SER A 127 20.00 -11.85 -8.79
CA SER A 127 18.86 -12.26 -9.60
C SER A 127 18.60 -13.76 -9.50
N GLY A 128 19.66 -14.56 -9.41
CA GLY A 128 19.59 -16.01 -9.21
C GLY A 128 18.79 -16.40 -7.98
N ASP A 129 19.09 -15.80 -6.83
CA ASP A 129 18.43 -16.12 -5.56
C ASP A 129 16.98 -15.60 -5.50
N TRP A 130 16.76 -14.38 -5.97
CA TRP A 130 15.42 -13.81 -6.05
C TRP A 130 14.52 -14.63 -6.97
N ASP A 131 14.98 -14.91 -8.18
CA ASP A 131 14.20 -15.64 -9.18
C ASP A 131 14.01 -17.10 -8.78
N ALA A 132 14.93 -17.67 -7.99
CA ALA A 132 14.74 -18.98 -7.38
C ALA A 132 13.54 -18.98 -6.42
N CYS A 133 13.35 -17.93 -5.61
CA CYS A 133 12.15 -17.80 -4.78
C CYS A 133 10.87 -17.65 -5.63
N THR A 134 10.94 -16.85 -6.70
CA THR A 134 9.81 -16.65 -7.62
C THR A 134 9.37 -17.97 -8.26
N ARG A 135 10.31 -18.74 -8.84
CA ARG A 135 10.01 -20.04 -9.49
C ARG A 135 9.36 -21.03 -8.52
N ASP A 136 9.88 -21.15 -7.31
CA ASP A 136 9.33 -22.07 -6.31
C ASP A 136 7.94 -21.63 -5.83
N ALA A 137 7.71 -20.33 -5.67
CA ALA A 137 6.44 -19.79 -5.19
C ALA A 137 5.32 -19.86 -6.24
N THR A 138 5.63 -19.70 -7.54
CA THR A 138 4.64 -19.79 -8.62
C THR A 138 4.42 -21.21 -9.12
N GLY A 139 5.42 -22.08 -8.95
CA GLY A 139 5.43 -23.46 -9.41
C GLY A 139 6.08 -23.61 -10.80
N PRO A 140 6.56 -24.82 -11.14
CA PRO A 140 7.38 -25.06 -12.33
C PRO A 140 6.68 -24.77 -13.66
N GLU A 141 5.34 -24.90 -13.69
CA GLU A 141 4.55 -24.70 -14.91
C GLU A 141 4.06 -23.25 -15.10
N LYS A 142 4.34 -22.36 -14.14
CA LYS A 142 3.83 -20.97 -14.17
C LYS A 142 4.97 -20.01 -13.87
N PHE A 143 5.48 -19.37 -14.91
CA PHE A 143 6.40 -18.26 -14.76
C PHE A 143 5.64 -16.94 -14.67
N ASN A 144 5.96 -16.11 -13.67
CA ASN A 144 5.44 -14.76 -13.56
C ASN A 144 6.57 -13.74 -13.81
N PRO A 145 6.65 -13.15 -15.03
CA PRO A 145 7.74 -12.22 -15.37
C PRO A 145 7.75 -10.99 -14.47
N PHE A 146 6.60 -10.59 -13.95
CA PHE A 146 6.44 -9.37 -13.15
C PHE A 146 6.99 -9.47 -11.72
N LEU A 147 7.30 -10.69 -11.27
CA LEU A 147 7.94 -10.92 -9.97
C LEU A 147 9.44 -11.19 -10.09
N THR A 148 9.98 -11.19 -11.31
CA THR A 148 11.41 -11.43 -11.53
C THR A 148 12.25 -10.25 -11.04
N HIS A 149 13.48 -10.56 -10.67
CA HIS A 149 14.49 -9.56 -10.35
C HIS A 149 14.64 -8.56 -11.48
N GLY A 150 14.82 -9.04 -12.72
CA GLY A 150 15.01 -8.17 -13.88
C GLY A 150 13.87 -7.19 -14.13
N PHE A 151 12.62 -7.61 -13.92
CA PHE A 151 11.47 -6.70 -14.04
C PHE A 151 11.48 -5.61 -12.97
N LEU A 152 11.72 -5.97 -11.70
CA LEU A 152 11.78 -5.00 -10.59
C LEU A 152 12.99 -4.06 -10.73
N SER A 153 14.16 -4.60 -11.10
CA SER A 153 15.38 -3.83 -11.39
C SER A 153 15.12 -2.80 -12.47
N SER A 154 14.43 -3.19 -13.55
CA SER A 154 14.08 -2.26 -14.64
C SER A 154 13.22 -1.09 -14.16
N LEU A 155 12.31 -1.32 -13.20
CA LEU A 155 11.46 -0.26 -12.64
C LEU A 155 12.23 0.68 -11.72
N GLU A 156 13.18 0.15 -10.95
CA GLU A 156 14.05 0.93 -10.07
C GLU A 156 15.09 1.73 -10.87
N GLU A 157 15.81 1.08 -11.79
CA GLU A 157 16.85 1.69 -12.62
C GLU A 157 16.31 2.76 -13.57
N SER A 158 15.08 2.57 -14.09
CA SER A 158 14.42 3.58 -14.93
C SER A 158 13.91 4.80 -14.14
N GLY A 159 13.95 4.77 -12.80
CA GLY A 159 13.37 5.81 -11.95
C GLY A 159 11.84 5.74 -11.86
N SER A 160 11.20 4.66 -12.32
CA SER A 160 9.74 4.50 -12.27
C SER A 160 9.25 4.20 -10.85
N ALA A 161 9.90 3.26 -10.17
CA ALA A 161 9.56 2.81 -8.82
C ALA A 161 10.67 3.19 -7.83
N VAL A 162 10.85 4.49 -7.59
CA VAL A 162 11.88 5.03 -6.70
C VAL A 162 11.30 5.99 -5.67
N LYS A 163 12.10 6.41 -4.68
CA LYS A 163 11.67 7.31 -3.61
C LYS A 163 11.09 8.62 -4.16
N GLU A 164 11.70 9.17 -5.20
CA GLU A 164 11.37 10.45 -5.85
C GLU A 164 9.97 10.41 -6.48
N THR A 165 9.56 9.23 -6.98
CA THR A 165 8.20 8.99 -7.52
C THR A 165 7.25 8.44 -6.46
N GLY A 166 7.62 8.50 -5.18
CA GLY A 166 6.80 8.03 -4.07
C GLY A 166 6.69 6.50 -3.96
N TRP A 167 7.66 5.77 -4.52
CA TRP A 167 7.81 4.31 -4.55
C TRP A 167 9.17 3.89 -3.97
N MET A 168 9.43 4.19 -2.69
CA MET A 168 10.73 3.87 -2.10
C MET A 168 10.90 2.35 -1.88
N PRO A 169 11.87 1.66 -2.49
CA PRO A 169 12.04 0.22 -2.33
C PRO A 169 12.45 -0.17 -0.90
N ARG A 170 11.84 -1.24 -0.39
CA ARG A 170 12.04 -1.80 0.95
C ARG A 170 11.86 -3.32 0.94
N HIS A 171 12.42 -4.02 -0.05
CA HIS A 171 12.21 -5.47 -0.19
C HIS A 171 12.64 -6.21 1.08
N ILE A 172 11.95 -7.31 1.41
CA ILE A 172 12.34 -8.16 2.53
C ILE A 172 13.01 -9.41 1.98
N ILE A 173 14.06 -9.87 2.65
CA ILE A 173 14.67 -11.17 2.42
C ILE A 173 14.75 -11.96 3.73
N ALA A 174 14.63 -13.28 3.61
CA ALA A 174 14.84 -14.24 4.68
C ALA A 174 16.04 -15.12 4.34
N LYS A 175 17.00 -15.22 5.26
CA LYS A 175 18.24 -15.99 5.11
C LYS A 175 18.38 -17.03 6.21
N ASP A 176 18.95 -18.18 5.89
CA ASP A 176 19.42 -19.12 6.91
C ASP A 176 20.82 -18.76 7.44
N GLU A 177 21.31 -19.51 8.42
CA GLU A 177 22.65 -19.35 9.03
C GLU A 177 23.81 -19.51 8.03
N THR A 178 23.57 -20.12 6.87
CA THR A 178 24.54 -20.31 5.80
C THR A 178 24.36 -19.29 4.67
N GLU A 179 23.63 -18.20 4.93
CA GLU A 179 23.34 -17.11 3.99
C GLU A 179 22.48 -17.51 2.77
N ASN A 180 21.84 -18.69 2.78
CA ASN A 180 20.92 -19.06 1.70
C ASN A 180 19.61 -18.29 1.83
N ILE A 181 19.14 -17.73 0.72
CA ILE A 181 17.83 -17.06 0.67
C ILE A 181 16.71 -18.10 0.71
N LEU A 182 15.89 -18.04 1.75
CA LEU A 182 14.71 -18.89 1.96
C LEU A 182 13.42 -18.23 1.47
N GLY A 183 13.39 -16.91 1.36
CA GLY A 183 12.24 -16.20 0.83
C GLY A 183 12.47 -14.71 0.65
N VAL A 184 11.65 -14.10 -0.20
CA VAL A 184 11.72 -12.69 -0.56
C VAL A 184 10.32 -12.07 -0.68
N VAL A 185 10.23 -10.75 -0.50
CA VAL A 185 8.98 -9.99 -0.62
C VAL A 185 9.23 -8.68 -1.38
N PRO A 186 8.59 -8.44 -2.54
CA PRO A 186 8.58 -7.13 -3.16
C PRO A 186 7.76 -6.16 -2.29
N LEU A 187 8.41 -5.12 -1.79
CA LEU A 187 7.82 -4.22 -0.79
C LEU A 187 8.32 -2.79 -1.02
N TYR A 188 7.41 -1.84 -0.94
CA TYR A 188 7.69 -0.42 -1.16
C TYR A 188 7.06 0.43 -0.06
N LEU A 189 7.76 1.47 0.36
CA LEU A 189 7.22 2.53 1.19
C LEU A 189 6.61 3.60 0.28
N LYS A 190 5.30 3.78 0.39
CA LYS A 190 4.48 4.64 -0.49
C LYS A 190 4.11 5.95 0.19
N SER A 191 4.29 7.06 -0.53
CA SER A 191 3.83 8.41 -0.11
C SER A 191 2.49 8.82 -0.72
N HIS A 192 1.91 7.99 -1.61
CA HIS A 192 0.61 8.18 -2.27
C HIS A 192 0.07 6.83 -2.80
N SER A 193 -1.15 6.81 -3.37
CA SER A 193 -1.79 5.61 -3.94
C SER A 193 -1.54 5.39 -5.44
N TYR A 194 -1.03 6.39 -6.18
CA TYR A 194 -0.82 6.24 -7.62
C TYR A 194 0.08 5.05 -7.98
N GLY A 195 -0.35 4.31 -9.01
CA GLY A 195 0.34 3.15 -9.58
C GLY A 195 0.03 1.80 -8.91
N GLU A 196 -0.73 1.77 -7.82
CA GLU A 196 -1.06 0.51 -7.10
C GLU A 196 -2.35 -0.16 -7.59
N PHE A 197 -3.08 0.49 -8.51
CA PHE A 197 -4.37 0.06 -9.09
C PHE A 197 -5.51 -0.14 -8.06
N VAL A 198 -5.29 0.28 -6.81
CA VAL A 198 -6.30 0.35 -5.77
C VAL A 198 -6.17 1.70 -5.08
N PHE A 199 -7.11 2.60 -5.31
CA PHE A 199 -6.99 3.96 -4.79
C PHE A 199 -7.56 4.08 -3.37
N ASP A 200 -6.76 4.65 -2.47
CA ASP A 200 -7.06 4.78 -1.05
C ASP A 200 -7.47 6.20 -0.63
N HIS A 201 -7.90 7.05 -1.56
CA HIS A 201 -8.22 8.46 -1.26
C HIS A 201 -9.23 8.61 -0.12
N SER A 202 -10.31 7.80 -0.11
CA SER A 202 -11.31 7.83 0.95
C SER A 202 -10.76 7.46 2.32
N TRP A 203 -9.80 6.54 2.38
CA TRP A 203 -9.12 6.17 3.64
C TRP A 203 -8.18 7.29 4.10
N ALA A 204 -7.43 7.87 3.17
CA ALA A 204 -6.56 9.00 3.47
C ALA A 204 -7.34 10.19 4.01
N ASP A 205 -8.45 10.54 3.37
CA ASP A 205 -9.33 11.64 3.78
C ASP A 205 -9.92 11.41 5.18
N ALA A 206 -10.32 10.17 5.48
CA ALA A 206 -10.80 9.81 6.81
C ALA A 206 -9.70 9.98 7.88
N TYR A 207 -8.48 9.47 7.64
CA TYR A 207 -7.34 9.63 8.55
C TYR A 207 -7.05 11.11 8.83
N TYR A 208 -6.99 11.92 7.78
CA TYR A 208 -6.72 13.35 7.91
C TYR A 208 -7.84 14.09 8.66
N SER A 209 -9.09 13.69 8.47
CA SER A 209 -10.24 14.24 9.20
C SER A 209 -10.15 13.97 10.71
N PHE A 210 -9.49 12.88 11.11
CA PHE A 210 -9.17 12.57 12.52
C PHE A 210 -7.78 13.06 12.97
N GLY A 211 -7.12 13.92 12.18
CA GLY A 211 -5.80 14.49 12.51
C GLY A 211 -4.63 13.50 12.43
N SER A 212 -4.85 12.30 11.87
CA SER A 212 -3.82 11.28 11.68
C SER A 212 -3.27 11.32 10.25
N ARG A 213 -2.02 10.89 10.07
CA ARG A 213 -1.42 10.81 8.73
C ARG A 213 -1.66 9.42 8.14
N TYR A 214 -2.17 9.36 6.91
CA TYR A 214 -2.31 8.09 6.18
C TYR A 214 -1.04 7.68 5.44
N TYR A 215 -0.23 8.62 4.98
CA TYR A 215 1.06 8.32 4.36
C TYR A 215 2.22 8.71 5.29
N PRO A 216 3.36 7.99 5.22
CA PRO A 216 3.61 6.84 4.33
C PRO A 216 2.98 5.52 4.83
N LYS A 217 2.76 4.59 3.88
CA LYS A 217 2.31 3.21 4.14
C LYS A 217 3.25 2.19 3.48
N LEU A 218 3.25 0.95 3.94
CA LEU A 218 3.90 -0.16 3.22
C LEU A 218 2.97 -0.76 2.18
N GLN A 219 3.53 -1.10 1.02
CA GLN A 219 2.83 -1.68 -0.10
C GLN A 219 3.62 -2.86 -0.68
N CYS A 220 3.11 -4.06 -0.47
CA CYS A 220 3.59 -5.29 -1.07
C CYS A 220 2.81 -5.56 -2.36
N CYS A 221 3.45 -5.29 -3.49
CA CYS A 221 2.85 -5.48 -4.81
C CYS A 221 3.92 -5.57 -5.90
N VAL A 222 3.46 -5.85 -7.11
CA VAL A 222 4.20 -5.50 -8.33
C VAL A 222 3.82 -4.06 -8.70
N PRO A 223 4.79 -3.12 -8.84
CA PRO A 223 4.45 -1.76 -9.25
C PRO A 223 3.80 -1.71 -10.63
N PHE A 224 2.84 -0.80 -10.79
CA PHE A 224 2.19 -0.49 -12.08
C PHE A 224 1.51 -1.67 -12.79
N THR A 225 1.30 -2.79 -12.10
CA THR A 225 0.87 -4.04 -12.73
C THR A 225 -0.15 -4.77 -11.86
N PRO A 226 -1.46 -4.74 -12.20
CA PRO A 226 -2.54 -5.32 -11.38
C PRO A 226 -2.69 -6.84 -11.59
N VAL A 227 -1.58 -7.58 -11.54
CA VAL A 227 -1.55 -9.03 -11.80
C VAL A 227 -1.69 -9.82 -10.52
N THR A 228 -2.59 -10.79 -10.52
CA THR A 228 -2.77 -11.71 -9.39
C THR A 228 -1.60 -12.70 -9.32
N GLY A 229 -1.02 -12.88 -8.14
CA GLY A 229 0.07 -13.84 -7.94
C GLY A 229 0.57 -13.86 -6.51
N PRO A 230 1.54 -14.73 -6.19
CA PRO A 230 2.14 -14.73 -4.86
C PRO A 230 2.83 -13.39 -4.58
N ARG A 231 2.86 -13.02 -3.30
CA ARG A 231 3.48 -11.77 -2.82
C ARG A 231 4.56 -12.00 -1.77
N ILE A 232 4.48 -13.13 -1.09
CA ILE A 232 5.49 -13.62 -0.18
C ILE A 232 6.08 -14.86 -0.86
N LEU A 233 7.28 -14.73 -1.41
CA LEU A 233 7.89 -15.72 -2.30
C LEU A 233 8.84 -16.57 -1.47
N VAL A 234 8.46 -17.82 -1.20
CA VAL A 234 9.23 -18.72 -0.31
C VAL A 234 9.78 -19.87 -1.14
N ARG A 235 11.04 -20.24 -0.92
CA ARG A 235 11.66 -21.44 -1.48
C ARG A 235 10.89 -22.71 -1.05
N ASN A 236 10.89 -23.70 -1.91
CA ASN A 236 10.23 -24.98 -1.67
C ASN A 236 11.11 -25.87 -0.77
N THR A 237 11.12 -25.57 0.52
CA THR A 237 11.85 -26.32 1.56
C THR A 237 10.88 -26.96 2.54
N SER A 238 11.36 -27.86 3.39
CA SER A 238 10.56 -28.45 4.49
C SER A 238 10.03 -27.42 5.49
N PHE A 239 10.60 -26.21 5.52
CA PHE A 239 10.23 -25.13 6.42
C PHE A 239 9.36 -24.05 5.75
N ARG A 240 8.93 -24.27 4.50
CA ARG A 240 8.24 -23.26 3.68
C ARG A 240 7.12 -22.52 4.43
N ASP A 241 6.21 -23.25 5.08
CA ASP A 241 5.11 -22.61 5.81
C ASP A 241 5.62 -21.81 7.02
N GLN A 242 6.63 -22.30 7.76
CA GLN A 242 7.22 -21.54 8.87
C GLN A 242 7.90 -20.26 8.40
N VAL A 243 8.66 -20.31 7.30
CA VAL A 243 9.30 -19.13 6.71
C VAL A 243 8.23 -18.12 6.27
N PHE A 244 7.14 -18.58 5.65
CA PHE A 244 6.01 -17.73 5.28
C PHE A 244 5.41 -17.00 6.49
N GLU A 245 5.19 -17.72 7.59
CA GLU A 245 4.67 -17.16 8.85
C GLU A 245 5.62 -16.13 9.50
N ILE A 246 6.91 -16.44 9.49
CA ILE A 246 7.96 -15.53 9.98
C ILE A 246 7.97 -14.25 9.13
N MET A 247 7.91 -14.35 7.80
CA MET A 247 7.87 -13.19 6.92
C MET A 247 6.63 -12.32 7.12
N ILE A 248 5.46 -12.93 7.36
CA ILE A 248 4.24 -12.18 7.72
C ILE A 248 4.43 -11.42 9.03
N SER A 249 5.01 -12.07 10.04
CA SER A 249 5.26 -11.45 11.34
C SER A 249 6.24 -10.28 11.20
N ALA A 250 7.34 -10.49 10.47
CA ALA A 250 8.33 -9.46 10.19
C ALA A 250 7.75 -8.25 9.43
N LEU A 251 6.84 -8.48 8.47
CA LEU A 251 6.11 -7.41 7.78
C LEU A 251 5.26 -6.55 8.74
N LYS A 252 4.55 -7.18 9.67
CA LYS A 252 3.78 -6.45 10.70
C LYS A 252 4.69 -5.68 11.63
N ASP A 253 5.76 -6.31 12.10
CA ASP A 253 6.72 -5.69 13.01
C ASP A 253 7.41 -4.51 12.35
N LEU A 254 7.81 -4.64 11.08
CA LEU A 254 8.34 -3.53 10.29
C LEU A 254 7.36 -2.37 10.25
N THR A 255 6.07 -2.64 10.00
CA THR A 255 5.03 -1.60 9.95
C THR A 255 4.93 -0.84 11.28
N VAL A 256 4.92 -1.57 12.40
CA VAL A 256 4.82 -0.99 13.75
C VAL A 256 6.09 -0.23 14.14
N LYS A 257 7.27 -0.84 13.97
CA LYS A 257 8.58 -0.22 14.27
C LYS A 257 8.81 1.05 13.47
N SER A 258 8.38 1.05 12.20
CA SER A 258 8.47 2.18 11.29
C SER A 258 7.42 3.26 11.54
N GLN A 259 6.49 3.05 12.48
CA GLN A 259 5.37 3.96 12.79
C GLN A 259 4.51 4.31 11.58
N LEU A 260 4.29 3.34 10.70
CA LEU A 260 3.51 3.52 9.48
C LEU A 260 2.03 3.34 9.78
N SER A 261 1.20 4.00 8.98
CA SER A 261 -0.26 3.92 9.11
C SER A 261 -0.77 2.50 8.85
N SER A 262 -0.23 1.84 7.83
CA SER A 262 -0.71 0.54 7.37
C SER A 262 0.30 -0.22 6.51
N LEU A 263 0.04 -1.52 6.35
CA LEU A 263 0.68 -2.43 5.40
C LEU A 263 -0.37 -3.03 4.48
N HIS A 264 -0.14 -2.86 3.17
CA HIS A 264 -1.04 -3.28 2.11
C HIS A 264 -0.42 -4.37 1.25
N ILE A 265 -1.18 -5.42 0.97
CA ILE A 265 -0.81 -6.47 0.01
C ILE A 265 -1.89 -6.52 -1.07
N THR A 266 -1.52 -6.21 -2.32
CA THR A 266 -2.48 -6.12 -3.43
C THR A 266 -2.28 -7.22 -4.47
N PHE A 267 -3.41 -7.73 -4.97
CA PHE A 267 -3.50 -8.86 -5.89
C PHE A 267 -2.76 -10.14 -5.43
N PRO A 268 -2.87 -10.56 -4.14
CA PRO A 268 -2.32 -11.83 -3.70
C PRO A 268 -3.02 -13.01 -4.38
N SER A 269 -2.36 -14.16 -4.45
CA SER A 269 -3.00 -15.41 -4.87
C SER A 269 -4.17 -15.74 -3.94
N LYS A 270 -5.18 -16.48 -4.44
CA LYS A 270 -6.35 -16.86 -3.62
C LYS A 270 -5.95 -17.64 -2.36
N ASN A 271 -4.88 -18.43 -2.44
CA ASN A 271 -4.35 -19.16 -1.30
C ASN A 271 -3.75 -18.22 -0.26
N ASP A 272 -2.88 -17.31 -0.68
CA ASP A 272 -2.25 -16.34 0.23
C ASP A 272 -3.30 -15.40 0.82
N TRP A 273 -4.30 -15.00 0.04
CA TRP A 273 -5.41 -14.16 0.50
C TRP A 273 -6.18 -14.79 1.68
N ARG A 274 -6.34 -16.12 1.69
CA ARG A 274 -6.95 -16.86 2.81
C ARG A 274 -5.99 -16.96 4.00
N LYS A 275 -4.75 -17.41 3.76
CA LYS A 275 -3.74 -17.53 4.81
C LYS A 275 -3.51 -16.20 5.54
N LEU A 276 -3.41 -15.10 4.80
CA LEU A 276 -3.25 -13.77 5.37
C LEU A 276 -4.42 -13.39 6.29
N SER A 277 -5.65 -13.72 5.91
CA SER A 277 -6.85 -13.47 6.72
C SER A 277 -6.80 -14.16 8.08
N GLU A 278 -6.36 -15.43 8.10
CA GLU A 278 -6.13 -16.19 9.34
C GLU A 278 -5.05 -15.54 10.22
N LYS A 279 -4.18 -14.72 9.63
CA LYS A 279 -3.18 -13.91 10.34
C LYS A 279 -3.65 -12.50 10.68
N GLY A 280 -4.95 -12.23 10.63
CA GLY A 280 -5.52 -10.93 11.04
C GLY A 280 -5.36 -9.82 10.01
N PHE A 281 -4.99 -10.17 8.77
CA PHE A 281 -5.11 -9.27 7.62
C PHE A 281 -6.60 -9.15 7.27
N LEU A 282 -7.08 -7.95 6.95
CA LEU A 282 -8.50 -7.73 6.63
C LEU A 282 -8.85 -8.28 5.22
N GLN A 283 -10.13 -8.37 4.78
CA GLN A 283 -10.55 -8.86 3.42
C GLN A 283 -11.70 -8.02 2.73
N ARG A 284 -11.49 -7.53 1.50
CA ARG A 284 -12.12 -6.45 0.64
C ARG A 284 -12.08 -7.03 -0.74
N ILE A 285 -13.10 -6.71 -1.48
CA ILE A 285 -13.31 -7.38 -2.74
C ILE A 285 -13.38 -6.26 -3.73
N GLY A 286 -12.45 -6.30 -4.68
CA GLY A 286 -12.47 -5.46 -5.86
C GLY A 286 -13.09 -6.25 -7.00
N MET A 287 -13.81 -5.56 -7.87
CA MET A 287 -14.29 -6.14 -9.12
C MET A 287 -13.33 -5.73 -10.24
N GLN A 288 -12.89 -6.72 -11.03
CA GLN A 288 -12.09 -6.49 -12.22
C GLN A 288 -12.90 -6.91 -13.44
N TYR A 289 -12.93 -6.06 -14.46
CA TYR A 289 -13.51 -6.38 -15.75
C TYR A 289 -12.39 -6.84 -16.68
N HIS A 290 -12.49 -8.07 -17.17
CA HIS A 290 -11.55 -8.62 -18.14
C HIS A 290 -12.22 -8.67 -19.50
N TRP A 291 -11.68 -7.93 -20.45
CA TRP A 291 -12.10 -8.10 -21.83
C TRP A 291 -11.43 -9.34 -22.42
N LYS A 292 -12.25 -10.26 -22.94
CA LYS A 292 -11.77 -11.43 -23.66
C LYS A 292 -11.99 -11.20 -25.15
N ASN A 293 -10.92 -11.24 -25.93
CA ASN A 293 -11.03 -11.19 -27.38
C ASN A 293 -11.66 -12.50 -27.87
N LEU A 294 -12.85 -12.43 -28.47
CA LEU A 294 -13.50 -13.58 -29.11
C LEU A 294 -13.02 -13.72 -30.56
N ASN A 295 -11.71 -13.64 -30.77
CA ASN A 295 -11.08 -13.67 -32.09
C ASN A 295 -11.63 -12.63 -33.07
N TYR A 296 -12.05 -11.45 -32.58
CA TYR A 296 -12.44 -10.34 -33.44
C TYR A 296 -11.25 -9.94 -34.32
N LYS A 297 -11.46 -9.93 -35.63
CA LYS A 297 -10.49 -9.50 -36.63
C LYS A 297 -10.77 -8.05 -37.02
N ARG A 298 -9.70 -7.31 -37.32
CA ARG A 298 -9.78 -5.94 -37.84
C ARG A 298 -10.28 -5.94 -39.27
#